data_AF-A0A7W0S2B8-F1
#
_entry.id   AF-A0A7W0S2B8-F1
#
_cell.length_a   1.000
_cell.length_b   1.000
_cell.length_c   1.000
_cell.angle_alpha   90.00
_cell.angle_beta   90.00
_cell.angle_gamma   90.00
#
_symmetry.space_group_name_H-M   'P 1'
#
loop_
_entity.id
_entity.type
_entity.pdbx_description
1 polymer ?
#
loop_
_entity_poly.entity_id
_entity_poly.type
_entity_poly.pdbx_seq_one_letter_code
_entity_poly.pdbx_strand_id
1 'polypeptide(L)'
;QQVSVAAARTQARRLVERLGEPLTLADRGAIDGGPPAPQGASTPPALTHVFPGPQALAEADPESFSLPRSRGAALVAMAQAIASGDVDLEPGADRDATIAGLLALRGIGPWTASYIAMRALGDPDAFLPTDLGVIHALRALGEPTAAAAVTVRAEVWRPWRSYAVMHLWATL
;
A
#
# COMPACT_ATOMS: atom_id res chain seq x y z
N GLN A 1 4.18 -6.86 3.74
CA GLN A 1 4.62 -6.76 5.16
C GLN A 1 6.00 -7.39 5.31
N GLN A 2 6.86 -6.84 6.18
CA GLN A 2 8.17 -7.40 6.57
C GLN A 2 9.08 -7.82 5.40
N VAL A 3 9.17 -6.99 4.37
CA VAL A 3 10.08 -7.16 3.23
C VAL A 3 10.61 -5.78 2.84
N SER A 4 11.75 -5.74 2.12
CA SER A 4 12.24 -4.47 1.57
C SER A 4 11.28 -3.91 0.51
N VAL A 5 11.37 -2.60 0.25
CA VAL A 5 10.60 -1.94 -0.83
C VAL A 5 10.91 -2.59 -2.18
N ALA A 6 12.17 -2.93 -2.45
CA ALA A 6 12.57 -3.62 -3.68
C ALA A 6 11.88 -4.98 -3.82
N ALA A 7 11.85 -5.78 -2.76
CA ALA A 7 11.14 -7.06 -2.75
C ALA A 7 9.63 -6.88 -2.93
N ALA A 8 9.01 -5.90 -2.26
CA ALA A 8 7.59 -5.58 -2.43
C ALA A 8 7.26 -5.19 -3.88
N ARG A 9 8.09 -4.37 -4.52
CA ARG A 9 7.94 -3.99 -5.94
C ARG A 9 8.02 -5.20 -6.86
N THR A 10 8.96 -6.11 -6.64
CA THR A 10 9.06 -7.36 -7.41
C THR A 10 7.80 -8.21 -7.27
N GLN A 11 7.23 -8.30 -6.08
CA GLN A 11 5.99 -9.05 -5.86
C GLN A 11 4.78 -8.40 -6.54
N ALA A 12 4.65 -7.08 -6.45
CA ALA A 12 3.62 -6.33 -7.15
C ALA A 12 3.72 -6.51 -8.68
N ARG A 13 4.95 -6.46 -9.23
CA ARG A 13 5.19 -6.72 -10.65
C ARG A 13 4.72 -8.12 -11.06
N ARG A 14 5.11 -9.16 -10.32
CA ARG A 14 4.71 -10.55 -10.61
C ARG A 14 3.20 -10.76 -10.54
N LEU A 15 2.54 -10.03 -9.65
CA LEU A 15 1.09 -10.05 -9.52
C LEU A 15 0.42 -9.41 -10.75
N VAL A 16 0.93 -8.26 -11.22
CA VAL A 16 0.44 -7.61 -12.45
C VAL A 16 0.72 -8.45 -13.70
N GLU A 17 1.93 -9.00 -13.84
CA GLU A 17 2.28 -9.86 -14.99
C GLU A 17 1.39 -11.10 -15.09
N ARG A 18 0.76 -11.52 -13.99
CA ARG A 18 0.00 -12.77 -13.91
C ARG A 18 -1.51 -12.56 -13.95
N LEU A 19 -2.00 -11.51 -13.31
CA LEU A 19 -3.43 -11.25 -13.12
C LEU A 19 -3.88 -9.91 -13.72
N GLY A 20 -2.95 -9.04 -14.11
CA GLY A 20 -3.27 -7.76 -14.72
C GLY A 20 -3.83 -7.93 -16.14
N GLU A 21 -4.72 -7.04 -16.53
CA GLU A 21 -5.28 -7.03 -17.88
C GLU A 21 -4.29 -6.31 -18.84
N PRO A 22 -3.92 -6.92 -19.98
CA PRO A 22 -3.01 -6.31 -20.94
C PRO A 22 -3.59 -5.05 -21.57
N LEU A 23 -2.79 -3.98 -21.65
CA LEU A 23 -3.13 -2.76 -22.37
C LEU A 23 -2.93 -2.96 -23.87
N THR A 24 -3.97 -2.70 -24.66
CA THR A 24 -3.91 -2.73 -26.13
C THR A 24 -3.14 -1.52 -26.68
N LEU A 25 -2.73 -1.59 -27.95
CA LEU A 25 -2.09 -0.45 -28.64
C LEU A 25 -3.00 0.79 -28.71
N ALA A 26 -4.33 0.60 -28.78
CA ALA A 26 -5.29 1.69 -28.75
C ALA A 26 -5.31 2.36 -27.37
N ASP A 27 -5.24 1.59 -26.28
CA ASP A 27 -5.16 2.11 -24.91
C ASP A 27 -3.86 2.89 -24.69
N ARG A 28 -2.74 2.41 -25.27
CA ARG A 28 -1.43 3.08 -25.17
C ARG A 28 -1.41 4.42 -25.91
N GLY A 29 -2.00 4.49 -27.11
CA GLY A 29 -2.11 5.75 -27.86
C GLY A 29 -2.92 6.84 -27.17
N ALA A 30 -3.89 6.46 -26.33
CA ALA A 30 -4.65 7.39 -25.50
C ALA A 30 -3.86 7.90 -24.27
N ILE A 31 -2.95 7.08 -23.73
CA ILE A 31 -2.10 7.44 -22.57
C ILE A 31 -0.87 8.26 -23.01
N ASP A 32 -0.28 7.90 -24.16
CA ASP A 32 0.92 8.54 -24.73
C ASP A 32 0.61 9.82 -25.51
N GLY A 33 -0.65 10.28 -25.56
CA GLY A 33 -1.08 11.54 -26.19
C GLY A 33 -0.54 12.82 -25.55
N GLY A 34 0.40 12.71 -24.61
CA GLY A 34 1.17 13.83 -24.07
C GLY A 34 2.20 14.36 -25.09
N PRO A 35 2.72 15.58 -24.89
CA PRO A 35 3.71 16.17 -25.79
C PRO A 35 4.92 15.21 -25.95
N PRO A 36 5.52 15.14 -27.16
CA PRO A 36 6.66 14.27 -27.41
C PRO A 36 7.76 14.55 -26.38
N ALA A 37 8.30 13.46 -25.80
CA ALA A 37 9.37 13.57 -24.82
C ALA A 37 10.55 14.39 -25.40
N PRO A 38 11.14 15.31 -24.61
CA PRO A 38 12.29 16.09 -25.07
C PRO A 38 13.41 15.16 -25.52
N GLN A 39 14.03 15.51 -26.66
CA GLN A 39 15.12 14.74 -27.26
C GLN A 39 16.24 14.54 -26.24
N GLY A 40 16.50 13.29 -25.85
CA GLY A 40 17.51 12.92 -24.85
C GLY A 40 16.97 12.35 -23.54
N ALA A 41 15.65 12.36 -23.32
CA ALA A 41 15.03 11.62 -22.22
C ALA A 41 14.93 10.12 -22.57
N SER A 42 15.33 9.23 -21.66
CA SER A 42 15.02 7.81 -21.81
C SER A 42 13.50 7.65 -21.78
N THR A 43 12.89 7.18 -22.88
CA THR A 43 11.47 6.85 -22.87
C THR A 43 11.22 5.84 -21.75
N PRO A 44 10.33 6.12 -20.77
CA PRO A 44 9.95 5.12 -19.81
C PRO A 44 9.44 3.88 -20.57
N PRO A 45 9.71 2.65 -20.09
CA PRO A 45 9.14 1.47 -20.73
C PRO A 45 7.61 1.63 -20.79
N ALA A 46 7.03 1.41 -21.97
CA ALA A 46 5.60 1.57 -22.19
C ALA A 46 4.80 0.73 -21.19
N LEU A 47 3.72 1.31 -20.64
CA LEU A 47 2.80 0.58 -19.76
C LEU A 47 2.22 -0.62 -20.52
N THR A 48 2.26 -1.80 -19.89
CA THR A 48 1.87 -3.05 -20.53
C THR A 48 0.57 -3.64 -20.01
N HIS A 49 0.22 -3.38 -18.75
CA HIS A 49 -0.93 -3.94 -18.07
C HIS A 49 -1.54 -2.90 -17.12
N VAL A 50 -2.84 -3.00 -16.87
CA VAL A 50 -3.47 -2.39 -15.70
C VAL A 50 -3.27 -3.29 -14.47
N PHE A 51 -3.35 -2.70 -13.27
CA PHE A 51 -3.34 -3.48 -12.04
C PHE A 51 -4.61 -4.34 -11.96
N PRO A 52 -4.55 -5.60 -11.47
CA PRO A 52 -5.74 -6.44 -11.37
C PRO A 52 -6.80 -5.84 -10.45
N GLY A 53 -8.05 -5.85 -10.91
CA GLY A 53 -9.20 -5.46 -10.09
C GLY A 53 -9.43 -6.41 -8.90
N PRO A 54 -10.25 -6.01 -7.93
CA PRO A 54 -10.49 -6.80 -6.72
C PRO A 54 -11.13 -8.16 -7.03
N GLN A 55 -12.00 -8.28 -8.03
CA GLN A 55 -12.61 -9.55 -8.44
C GLN A 55 -11.57 -10.56 -8.93
N ALA A 56 -10.64 -10.13 -9.80
CA ALA A 56 -9.57 -11.00 -10.32
C ALA A 56 -8.65 -11.51 -9.19
N LEU A 57 -8.42 -10.70 -8.16
CA LEU A 57 -7.65 -11.12 -6.98
C LEU A 57 -8.46 -12.01 -6.03
N ALA A 58 -9.77 -11.79 -5.92
CA ALA A 58 -10.67 -12.54 -5.05
C ALA A 58 -10.87 -14.00 -5.53
N GLU A 59 -10.77 -14.24 -6.83
CA GLU A 59 -10.91 -15.56 -7.48
C GLU A 59 -9.57 -16.29 -7.63
N ALA A 60 -8.45 -15.61 -7.38
CA ALA A 60 -7.13 -16.21 -7.53
C ALA A 60 -6.84 -17.25 -6.43
N ASP A 61 -6.14 -18.32 -6.81
CA ASP A 61 -5.60 -19.29 -5.85
C ASP A 61 -4.55 -18.62 -4.95
N PRO A 62 -4.70 -18.58 -3.61
CA PRO A 62 -3.69 -18.05 -2.68
C PRO A 62 -2.29 -18.65 -2.82
N GLU A 63 -2.16 -19.90 -3.27
CA GLU A 63 -0.87 -20.58 -3.43
C GLU A 63 -0.13 -20.18 -4.70
N SER A 64 -0.85 -19.59 -5.64
CA SER A 64 -0.30 -19.17 -6.92
C SER A 64 0.60 -17.93 -6.81
N PHE A 65 0.53 -17.19 -5.70
CA PHE A 65 1.39 -16.03 -5.44
C PHE A 65 2.79 -16.46 -5.01
N SER A 66 3.82 -15.70 -5.43
CA SER A 66 5.20 -15.83 -4.92
C SER A 66 5.37 -15.29 -3.49
N LEU A 67 4.42 -15.59 -2.61
CA LEU A 67 4.32 -15.10 -1.24
C LEU A 67 4.16 -16.28 -0.26
N PRO A 68 4.48 -16.12 1.03
CA PRO A 68 4.06 -17.07 2.05
C PRO A 68 2.54 -17.32 1.98
N ARG A 69 2.12 -18.59 2.16
CA ARG A 69 0.72 -19.02 2.06
C ARG A 69 -0.26 -18.13 2.82
N SER A 70 0.09 -17.74 4.04
CA SER A 70 -0.74 -16.86 4.88
C SER A 70 -0.91 -15.45 4.29
N ARG A 71 0.09 -14.92 3.59
CA ARG A 71 0.02 -13.61 2.93
C ARG A 71 -0.76 -13.68 1.62
N GLY A 72 -0.63 -14.78 0.86
CA GLY A 72 -1.49 -15.05 -0.29
C GLY A 72 -2.96 -15.11 0.13
N ALA A 73 -3.26 -15.85 1.20
CA ALA A 73 -4.62 -15.96 1.75
C ALA A 73 -5.16 -14.60 2.24
N ALA A 74 -4.33 -13.80 2.92
CA ALA A 74 -4.72 -12.46 3.38
C ALA A 74 -5.02 -11.51 2.21
N LEU A 75 -4.24 -11.59 1.13
CA LEU A 75 -4.46 -10.78 -0.08
C LEU A 75 -5.80 -11.14 -0.74
N VAL A 76 -6.08 -12.44 -0.90
CA VAL A 76 -7.36 -12.91 -1.47
C VAL A 76 -8.53 -12.53 -0.58
N ALA A 77 -8.43 -12.71 0.74
CA ALA A 77 -9.48 -12.32 1.68
C ALA A 77 -9.76 -10.81 1.65
N MET A 78 -8.73 -9.97 1.56
CA MET A 78 -8.89 -8.52 1.40
C MET A 78 -9.55 -8.18 0.07
N ALA A 79 -9.15 -8.83 -1.03
CA ALA A 79 -9.77 -8.63 -2.33
C ALA A 79 -11.25 -9.04 -2.34
N GLN A 80 -11.61 -10.14 -1.66
CA GLN A 80 -13.00 -10.57 -1.48
C GLN A 80 -13.83 -9.56 -0.69
N ALA A 81 -13.27 -9.02 0.42
CA ALA A 81 -13.95 -8.00 1.21
C ALA A 81 -14.17 -6.69 0.43
N ILE A 82 -13.22 -6.31 -0.42
CA ILE A 82 -13.37 -5.14 -1.30
C ILE A 82 -14.39 -5.43 -2.42
N ALA A 83 -14.30 -6.58 -3.07
CA ALA A 83 -15.19 -6.95 -4.18
C ALA A 83 -16.67 -7.09 -3.75
N SER A 84 -16.91 -7.47 -2.48
CA SER A 84 -18.25 -7.58 -1.89
C SER A 84 -18.78 -6.26 -1.32
N GLY A 85 -17.92 -5.26 -1.12
CA GLY A 85 -18.26 -4.00 -0.48
C GLY A 85 -18.20 -4.02 1.05
N ASP A 86 -17.77 -5.12 1.68
CA ASP A 86 -17.56 -5.21 3.13
C ASP A 86 -16.43 -4.29 3.61
N VAL A 87 -15.48 -3.97 2.72
CA VAL A 87 -14.42 -2.99 2.94
C VAL A 87 -14.41 -2.00 1.77
N ASP A 88 -14.68 -0.73 2.07
CA ASP A 88 -14.66 0.35 1.08
C ASP A 88 -13.34 1.13 1.13
N LEU A 89 -12.67 1.23 -0.01
CA LEU A 89 -11.43 2.01 -0.17
C LEU A 89 -11.60 3.21 -1.12
N GLU A 90 -12.82 3.47 -1.58
CA GLU A 90 -13.11 4.58 -2.50
C GLU A 90 -12.97 5.94 -1.80
N PRO A 91 -12.73 7.01 -2.57
CA PRO A 91 -12.72 8.37 -2.04
C PRO A 91 -14.03 8.70 -1.31
N GLY A 92 -13.93 9.05 -0.03
CA GLY A 92 -15.09 9.38 0.81
C GLY A 92 -15.61 8.22 1.66
N ALA A 93 -15.00 7.03 1.58
CA ALA A 93 -15.29 5.92 2.48
C ALA A 93 -15.16 6.32 3.97
N ASP A 94 -16.00 5.73 4.83
CA ASP A 94 -15.88 5.88 6.27
C ASP A 94 -14.61 5.17 6.76
N ARG A 95 -13.62 5.97 7.15
CA ARG A 95 -12.31 5.47 7.56
C ARG A 95 -12.38 4.52 8.75
N ASP A 96 -13.22 4.80 9.74
CA ASP A 96 -13.29 4.00 10.96
C ASP A 96 -13.91 2.64 10.65
N ALA A 97 -14.99 2.63 9.85
CA ALA A 97 -15.62 1.39 9.37
C ALA A 97 -14.65 0.57 8.49
N THR A 98 -13.98 1.21 7.55
CA THR A 98 -12.99 0.57 6.67
C THR A 98 -11.84 -0.04 7.47
N ILE A 99 -11.27 0.68 8.43
CA ILE A 99 -10.19 0.17 9.29
C ILE A 99 -10.68 -1.02 10.13
N ALA A 100 -11.88 -0.94 10.69
CA ALA A 100 -12.46 -2.05 11.45
C ALA A 100 -12.66 -3.30 10.57
N GLY A 101 -13.17 -3.14 9.35
CA GLY A 101 -13.30 -4.22 8.37
C GLY A 101 -11.95 -4.84 8.00
N LEU A 102 -10.94 -4.02 7.75
CA LEU A 102 -9.57 -4.48 7.48
C LEU A 102 -8.99 -5.28 8.66
N LEU A 103 -9.17 -4.82 9.90
CA LEU A 103 -8.65 -5.49 11.09
C LEU A 103 -9.36 -6.81 11.42
N ALA A 104 -10.59 -7.01 10.93
CA ALA A 104 -11.29 -8.28 11.05
C ALA A 104 -10.69 -9.38 10.14
N LEU A 105 -9.93 -9.00 9.10
CA LEU A 105 -9.34 -9.94 8.15
C LEU A 105 -8.09 -10.62 8.72
N ARG A 106 -8.08 -11.95 8.69
CA ARG A 106 -6.91 -12.74 9.10
C ARG A 106 -5.69 -12.39 8.25
N GLY A 107 -4.62 -11.94 8.90
CA GLY A 107 -3.36 -11.56 8.25
C GLY A 107 -3.22 -10.07 7.95
N ILE A 108 -4.26 -9.27 8.20
CA ILE A 108 -4.20 -7.82 8.20
C ILE A 108 -4.11 -7.36 9.66
N GLY A 109 -2.92 -6.87 10.05
CA GLY A 109 -2.68 -6.34 11.39
C GLY A 109 -2.74 -4.82 11.45
N PRO A 110 -2.63 -4.23 12.66
CA PRO A 110 -2.68 -2.77 12.87
C PRO A 110 -1.74 -1.97 11.97
N TRP A 111 -0.50 -2.45 11.79
CA TRP A 111 0.45 -1.76 10.90
C TRP A 111 -0.05 -1.69 9.45
N THR A 112 -0.66 -2.76 8.91
CA THR A 112 -1.18 -2.74 7.54
C THR A 112 -2.45 -1.91 7.41
N ALA A 113 -3.36 -2.00 8.37
CA ALA A 113 -4.56 -1.17 8.40
C ALA A 113 -4.20 0.32 8.45
N SER A 114 -3.29 0.74 9.35
CA SER A 114 -2.80 2.12 9.41
C SER A 114 -2.08 2.56 8.14
N TYR A 115 -1.32 1.67 7.49
CA TYR A 115 -0.66 2.00 6.22
C TYR A 115 -1.68 2.22 5.10
N ILE A 116 -2.75 1.41 5.05
CA ILE A 116 -3.85 1.58 4.09
C ILE A 116 -4.60 2.87 4.40
N ALA A 117 -4.93 3.16 5.66
CA ALA A 117 -5.56 4.42 6.06
C ALA A 117 -4.74 5.63 5.58
N MET A 118 -3.42 5.60 5.81
CA MET A 118 -2.50 6.65 5.37
C MET A 118 -2.42 6.80 3.84
N ARG A 119 -2.27 5.69 3.10
CA ARG A 119 -1.90 5.73 1.67
C ARG A 119 -3.09 5.63 0.71
N ALA A 120 -4.11 4.85 1.06
CA ALA A 120 -5.30 4.65 0.24
C ALA A 120 -6.42 5.63 0.63
N LEU A 121 -6.70 5.77 1.93
CA LEU A 121 -7.79 6.65 2.41
C LEU A 121 -7.37 8.11 2.66
N GLY A 122 -6.09 8.41 2.45
CA GLY A 122 -5.51 9.73 2.66
C GLY A 122 -5.72 10.27 4.07
N ASP A 123 -5.74 9.40 5.08
CA ASP A 123 -5.90 9.82 6.47
C ASP A 123 -4.68 10.65 6.92
N PRO A 124 -4.84 11.95 7.25
CA PRO A 124 -3.72 12.79 7.68
C PRO A 124 -3.18 12.43 9.05
N ASP A 125 -3.94 11.69 9.87
CA ASP A 125 -3.63 11.40 11.26
C ASP A 125 -3.35 9.91 11.54
N ALA A 126 -3.25 9.08 10.49
CA ALA A 126 -2.83 7.69 10.61
C ALA A 126 -1.37 7.59 11.10
N PHE A 127 -1.09 6.56 11.90
CA PHE A 127 0.23 6.40 12.51
C PHE A 127 0.68 4.95 12.59
N LEU A 128 2.00 4.73 12.47
CA LEU A 128 2.63 3.40 12.35
C LEU A 128 3.71 3.22 13.43
N PRO A 129 3.33 2.97 14.70
CA PRO A 129 4.28 2.96 15.84
C PRO A 129 5.29 1.80 15.79
N THR A 130 5.02 0.76 15.01
CA THR A 130 5.88 -0.41 14.83
C THR A 130 6.62 -0.40 13.49
N ASP A 131 6.53 0.68 12.70
CA ASP A 131 7.21 0.77 11.42
C ASP A 131 8.73 0.85 11.61
N LEU A 132 9.47 0.02 10.89
CA LEU A 132 10.93 -0.06 11.03
C LEU A 132 11.62 1.23 10.59
N GLY A 133 11.08 1.92 9.58
CA GLY A 133 11.61 3.21 9.13
C GLY A 133 11.39 4.29 10.18
N VAL A 134 10.17 4.39 10.72
CA VAL A 134 9.86 5.31 11.84
C VAL A 134 10.77 5.03 13.04
N ILE A 135 10.90 3.76 13.46
CA ILE A 135 11.75 3.36 14.58
C ILE A 135 13.22 3.73 14.32
N HIS A 136 13.72 3.52 13.10
CA HIS A 136 15.10 3.84 12.75
C HIS A 136 15.35 5.36 12.78
N ALA A 137 14.45 6.15 12.18
CA ALA A 137 14.55 7.60 12.19
C ALA A 137 14.52 8.17 13.61
N LEU A 138 13.58 7.70 14.46
CA LEU A 138 13.52 8.11 15.87
C LEU A 138 14.77 7.73 16.65
N ARG A 139 15.34 6.53 16.40
CA ARG A 139 16.61 6.13 17.01
C ARG A 139 17.74 7.08 16.63
N ALA A 140 17.84 7.48 15.37
CA ALA A 140 18.86 8.41 14.90
C ALA A 140 18.71 9.81 15.55
N LEU A 141 17.48 10.19 15.92
CA LEU A 141 17.17 11.41 16.66
C LEU A 141 17.37 11.30 18.18
N GLY A 142 17.75 10.13 18.70
CA GLY A 142 17.86 9.88 20.14
C GLY A 142 16.52 9.78 20.87
N GLU A 143 15.43 9.54 20.14
CA GLU A 143 14.07 9.45 20.68
C GLU A 143 13.71 8.01 21.11
N PRO A 144 12.70 7.82 21.98
CA PRO A 144 12.21 6.50 22.37
C PRO A 144 11.75 5.66 21.17
N THR A 145 12.04 4.36 21.19
CA THR A 145 11.73 3.43 20.07
C THR A 145 10.79 2.28 20.44
N ALA A 146 10.41 2.15 21.71
CA ALA A 146 9.37 1.21 22.12
C ALA A 146 8.00 1.68 21.59
N ALA A 147 7.22 0.78 20.97
CA ALA A 147 5.97 1.15 20.29
C ALA A 147 4.99 1.99 21.15
N ALA A 148 4.89 1.67 22.45
CA ALA A 148 4.07 2.44 23.39
C ALA A 148 4.60 3.88 23.57
N ALA A 149 5.90 4.05 23.75
CA ALA A 149 6.53 5.36 23.89
C ALA A 149 6.46 6.17 22.58
N VAL A 150 6.65 5.51 21.44
CA VAL A 150 6.50 6.12 20.10
C VAL A 150 5.06 6.61 19.90
N THR A 151 4.06 5.83 20.34
CA THR A 151 2.64 6.23 20.27
C THR A 151 2.37 7.47 21.11
N VAL A 152 2.85 7.53 22.36
CA VAL A 152 2.72 8.70 23.23
C VAL A 152 3.44 9.92 22.62
N ARG A 153 4.65 9.74 22.10
CA ARG A 153 5.43 10.79 21.45
C ARG A 153 4.71 11.40 20.25
N ALA A 154 3.96 10.60 19.52
CA ALA A 154 3.27 11.01 18.31
C ALA A 154 1.99 11.85 18.57
N GLU A 155 1.47 11.88 19.79
CA GLU A 155 0.27 12.67 20.10
C GLU A 155 0.47 14.18 19.83
N VAL A 156 1.70 14.69 19.97
CA VAL A 156 2.00 16.11 19.66
C VAL A 156 1.95 16.43 18.17
N TRP A 157 1.91 15.43 17.29
CA TRP A 157 1.83 15.62 15.84
C TRP A 157 0.40 15.60 15.33
N ARG A 158 -0.60 15.36 16.19
CA ARG A 158 -2.01 15.38 15.77
C ARG A 158 -2.44 16.78 15.32
N PRO A 159 -3.33 16.89 14.31
CA PRO A 159 -3.97 15.81 13.54
C PRO A 159 -3.19 15.40 12.27
N TRP A 160 -1.86 15.52 12.26
CA TRP A 160 -1.01 15.39 11.07
C TRP A 160 0.05 14.28 11.21
N ARG A 161 -0.22 13.24 12.00
CA ARG A 161 0.75 12.15 12.25
C ARG A 161 1.24 11.47 10.98
N SER A 162 0.43 11.35 9.93
CA SER A 162 0.85 10.79 8.64
C SER A 162 1.96 11.62 7.99
N TYR A 163 1.91 12.95 8.10
CA TYR A 163 2.95 13.83 7.57
C TYR A 163 4.24 13.70 8.37
N ALA A 164 4.16 13.59 9.70
CA ALA A 164 5.32 13.31 10.53
C ALA A 164 6.00 11.99 10.13
N VAL A 165 5.22 10.94 9.85
CA VAL A 165 5.75 9.66 9.32
C VAL A 165 6.47 9.87 7.99
N MET A 166 5.89 10.64 7.04
CA MET A 166 6.55 10.92 5.76
C MET A 166 7.90 11.65 5.95
N HIS A 167 7.95 12.63 6.86
CA HIS A 167 9.19 13.33 7.18
C HIS A 167 10.23 12.40 7.79
N LEU A 168 9.84 11.50 8.70
CA LEU A 168 10.74 10.50 9.28
C LEU A 168 11.26 9.51 8.23
N TRP A 169 10.43 9.09 7.27
CA TRP A 169 10.90 8.25 6.17
C TRP A 169 11.87 8.97 5.23
N ALA A 170 11.72 10.28 5.05
CA ALA A 170 12.59 11.07 4.18
C ALA A 170 14.01 11.26 4.73
N THR A 171 14.27 10.89 5.99
CA THR A 171 15.61 10.95 6.60
C THR A 171 16.41 9.65 6.49
N LEU A 172 15.83 8.59 5.90
CA LEU A 172 16.41 7.23 5.83
C LEU A 172 17.21 6.97 4.57
#